data_AF-A0A1I7F834-F1
#
_entry.id   AF-A0A1I7F834-F1
#
_cell.length_a   1.000
_cell.length_b   1.000
_cell.length_c   1.000
_cell.angle_alpha   90.00
_cell.angle_beta   90.00
_cell.angle_gamma   90.00
#
_symmetry.space_group_name_H-M   'P 1'
#
loop_
_entity.id
_entity.type
_entity.pdbx_description
1 polymer ?
#
loop_
_entity_poly.entity_id
_entity_poly.type
_entity_poly.pdbx_seq_one_letter_code
_entity_poly.pdbx_strand_id
1 'polypeptide(L)' 'MIDFEKIVKFGDYCETCKHKALPEEFDPCWECLSQSVNTYGKPVKYEEDTK' A
#
# COMPACT_ATOMS: atom_id res chain seq x y z
N MET A 1 11.23 -20.65 11.51
CA MET A 1 10.74 -19.90 10.33
C MET A 1 10.06 -18.68 10.91
N ILE A 2 10.70 -17.51 10.85
CA ILE A 2 10.09 -16.25 11.34
C ILE A 2 9.64 -15.53 10.08
N ASP A 3 8.35 -15.63 9.77
CA ASP A 3 7.70 -14.80 8.79
C ASP A 3 7.74 -13.35 9.29
N PHE A 4 8.64 -12.55 8.72
CA PHE A 4 8.70 -11.10 8.95
C PHE A 4 7.64 -10.36 8.10
N GLU A 5 6.58 -11.05 7.70
CA GLU A 5 5.47 -10.48 6.97
C GLU A 5 4.66 -9.57 7.90
N LYS A 6 4.67 -8.27 7.62
CA LYS A 6 3.88 -7.28 8.37
C LYS A 6 2.62 -6.96 7.59
N ILE A 7 1.50 -6.90 8.31
CA ILE A 7 0.23 -6.43 7.75
C ILE A 7 0.40 -4.99 7.28
N VAL A 8 -0.01 -4.73 6.04
CA VAL A 8 0.00 -3.39 5.47
C VAL A 8 -1.17 -2.58 6.05
N LYS A 9 -0.87 -1.43 6.64
CA LYS A 9 -1.89 -0.51 7.16
C LYS A 9 -2.31 0.47 6.06
N PHE A 10 -3.19 0.03 5.17
CA PHE A 10 -3.60 0.84 4.01
C PHE A 10 -4.18 2.20 4.41
N GLY A 11 -4.90 2.32 5.53
CA GLY A 11 -5.40 3.62 6.01
C GLY A 11 -4.27 4.65 6.16
N ASP A 12 -3.23 4.31 6.92
CA ASP A 12 -2.11 5.22 7.20
C ASP A 12 -1.35 5.65 5.93
N TYR A 13 -1.21 4.76 4.95
CA TYR A 13 -0.41 5.00 3.74
C TYR A 13 -1.23 5.53 2.56
N CYS A 14 -2.46 5.06 2.35
CA CYS A 14 -3.27 5.50 1.21
C CYS A 14 -3.67 6.98 1.35
N GLU A 15 -3.81 7.51 2.57
CA GLU A 15 -4.13 8.93 2.80
C GLU A 15 -3.01 9.89 2.34
N THR A 16 -1.75 9.46 2.44
CA THR A 16 -0.56 10.23 2.04
C THR A 16 0.01 9.82 0.68
N CYS A 17 -0.62 8.84 0.02
CA CYS A 17 -0.20 8.36 -1.28
C CYS A 17 -0.60 9.34 -2.39
N LYS A 18 0.26 9.55 -3.40
CA LYS A 18 -0.07 10.34 -4.59
C LYS A 18 -1.27 9.77 -5.37
N HIS A 19 -1.54 8.47 -5.21
CA HIS A 19 -2.64 7.75 -5.85
C HIS A 19 -3.93 7.72 -5.02
N LYS A 20 -4.04 8.48 -3.92
CA LYS A 20 -5.21 8.44 -3.03
C LYS A 20 -6.56 8.70 -3.70
N ALA A 21 -6.56 9.39 -4.84
CA ALA A 21 -7.76 9.68 -5.62
C ALA A 21 -8.11 8.57 -6.63
N LEU A 22 -7.23 7.59 -6.82
CA LEU A 22 -7.45 6.48 -7.73
C LEU A 22 -8.31 5.41 -7.03
N PRO A 23 -9.39 4.92 -7.68
CA PRO A 23 -10.19 3.85 -7.11
C PRO A 23 -9.39 2.56 -6.91
N GLU A 24 -9.80 1.79 -5.91
CA GLU A 24 -9.13 0.56 -5.48
C GLU A 24 -9.04 -0.54 -6.55
N GLU A 25 -9.93 -0.52 -7.54
CA GLU A 25 -9.96 -1.46 -8.66
C GLU A 25 -8.93 -1.17 -9.77
N PHE A 26 -8.28 0.00 -9.73
CA PHE A 26 -7.29 0.39 -10.74
C PHE A 26 -5.86 0.25 -10.20
N ASP A 27 -4.93 -0.02 -11.12
CA ASP A 27 -3.50 -0.02 -10.79
C ASP A 27 -2.98 1.40 -10.58
N PRO A 28 -2.21 1.66 -9.50
CA PRO A 28 -1.50 0.66 -8.69
C PRO A 28 -2.21 0.23 -7.38
N CYS A 29 -3.43 0.69 -7.12
CA CYS A 29 -4.17 0.39 -5.89
C CYS A 29 -4.62 -1.08 -5.83
N TRP A 30 -5.09 -1.64 -6.95
CA TRP A 30 -5.49 -3.04 -7.03
C TRP A 30 -4.34 -4.01 -6.71
N GLU A 31 -3.17 -3.79 -7.32
CA GLU A 31 -1.93 -4.51 -6.98
C GLU A 31 -1.57 -4.39 -5.49
N CYS A 32 -1.69 -3.18 -4.91
CA CYS A 32 -1.41 -2.97 -3.49
C CYS A 32 -2.35 -3.79 -2.60
N LEU A 33 -3.65 -3.79 -2.89
CA LEU A 33 -4.66 -4.50 -2.11
C LEU A 33 -4.57 -6.02 -2.29
N SER A 34 -4.09 -6.50 -3.44
CA SER A 34 -3.78 -7.91 -3.66
C SER A 34 -2.60 -8.41 -2.81
N GLN A 35 -1.82 -7.51 -2.18
CA GLN A 35 -0.66 -7.82 -1.34
C GLN A 35 -0.82 -7.16 0.04
N SER A 36 -1.71 -7.72 0.86
CA SER A 36 -2.04 -7.19 2.20
C SER A 36 -0.94 -7.38 3.25
N VAL A 37 0.14 -8.09 2.91
CA VAL A 37 1.31 -8.31 3.75
C VAL A 37 2.59 -7.95 3.00
N ASN A 38 3.55 -7.34 3.69
CA ASN A 38 4.87 -7.00 3.16
C ASN A 38 5.88 -6.96 4.30
N THR A 39 7.15 -7.29 4.03
CA THR A 39 8.27 -7.20 4.97
C THR A 39 8.40 -5.83 5.66
N TYR A 40 7.99 -4.77 4.95
CA TYR A 40 8.06 -3.38 5.46
C TYR A 40 6.75 -2.90 6.09
N GLY A 41 5.64 -3.64 5.96
CA GLY A 41 4.31 -3.19 6.38
C GLY A 41 3.79 -1.98 5.60
N LYS A 42 4.31 -1.77 4.38
CA LYS A 42 3.91 -0.70 3.45
C LYS A 42 3.30 -1.28 2.17
N PRO A 43 2.37 -0.58 1.51
CA PRO A 43 1.87 -1.00 0.20
C PRO A 43 3.01 -1.09 -0.82
N VAL A 44 2.99 -2.11 -1.69
CA VAL A 44 4.09 -2.43 -2.62
C VAL A 44 4.36 -1.33 -3.66
N LYS A 45 3.33 -0.56 -4.03
CA LYS A 45 3.40 0.56 -4.97
C LYS A 45 3.08 1.91 -4.28
N TYR A 46 3.31 2.01 -2.97
CA TYR A 46 3.15 3.27 -2.26
C TYR A 46 4.14 4.31 -2.79
N GLU A 47 3.61 5.47 -3.14
CA GLU A 47 4.39 6.64 -3.53
C GLU A 47 3.86 7.85 -2.77
N GLU A 48 4.72 8.48 -1.99
CA GLU A 48 4.35 9.65 -1.17
C GLU A 48 3.99 10.84 -2.06
N ASP A 49 2.90 11.53 -1.71
CA ASP A 49 2.52 12.80 -2.34
C ASP A 49 3.52 13.89 -1.91
N THR A 50 4.61 14.04 -2.66
CA THR A 50 5.53 15.18 -2.51
C THR A 50 4.82 16.44 -2.99
N LYS A 51 4.10 17.09 -2.07
CA LYS A 51 3.55 18.43 -2.25
C LYS A 51 4.57 19.50 -1.88
#